data_AF-A0A248TL12-F1
#
_entry.id   AF-A0A248TL12-F1
#
_cell.length_a   1.000
_cell.length_b   1.000
_cell.length_c   1.000
_cell.angle_alpha   90.00
_cell.angle_beta   90.00
_cell.angle_gamma   90.00
#
_symmetry.space_group_name_H-M   'P 1'
#
loop_
_entity.id
_entity.type
_entity.pdbx_description
1 polymer ?
#
loop_
_entity_poly.entity_id
_entity_poly.type
_entity_poly.pdbx_seq_one_letter_code
_entity_poly.pdbx_strand_id
1 'polypeptide(L)'
;MGQYNYKNNIGMTLIEVLATIAILSIISSVIYGTFISMEKTKSKTFTSVNLRQESNLIMAYLRDLHQVKYATTPQYSLSLPSLLLRNDIHFKDISIKPANQSTADPYCSYHEDDVKPLEDCLISSDVIDVQFTLAGGEDTFGVHTKINKLLIGDKEDDSGNVENPGDGEDNGEDPDEGENSTCSDSFYQCMIESQLFLHGSSFAFHGNRINGSDATIYIGDSLKTAQINGGALSSVSNLFIDGDVNLQGGSAGLGSASKPGQVCINGDFSASGGRSIYGHTVVNGRANIKDTTFYQPLTIMKDAVLPGGTYKDNVHIGGDTYIKDAYFEKALFSHQDLTVDWTPSFSPSALATYVGELYHPNNIDLSAYQKGSSLEKLTSCSIPSYPLLKTKPAGWYEANGYGSSVKSENMKLFGEDITISPYLDEKYRYINSFSKAVIIATGDVYIGSQSQWIERFSGVVFAPYGSVTFYGGEFNGSIIAKNGVYLMSGGTTVNYIPISDFFAQEKDFPLE
;
A
#
# COMPACT_ATOMS: atom_id res chain seq x y z
N MET A 1 -58.60 35.96 -54.37
CA MET A 1 -57.40 35.24 -53.92
C MET A 1 -57.20 35.61 -52.45
N GLY A 2 -57.21 34.63 -51.53
CA GLY A 2 -56.99 34.87 -50.10
C GLY A 2 -58.00 34.14 -49.19
N GLN A 3 -57.91 32.81 -49.11
CA GLN A 3 -58.52 32.06 -48.01
C GLN A 3 -57.54 32.10 -46.82
N TYR A 4 -57.97 32.71 -45.71
CA TYR A 4 -57.23 32.65 -44.44
C TYR A 4 -57.65 31.41 -43.66
N ASN A 5 -56.67 30.52 -43.48
CA ASN A 5 -56.77 29.27 -42.75
C ASN A 5 -56.39 29.55 -41.28
N TYR A 6 -57.37 29.72 -40.39
CA TYR A 6 -57.12 29.83 -38.95
C TYR A 6 -56.80 28.43 -38.40
N LYS A 7 -55.52 28.18 -38.14
CA LYS A 7 -55.06 27.01 -37.36
C LYS A 7 -55.58 27.13 -35.93
N ASN A 8 -56.33 26.13 -35.48
CA ASN A 8 -56.67 25.93 -34.07
C ASN A 8 -55.39 25.70 -33.27
N ASN A 9 -54.90 26.73 -32.58
CA ASN A 9 -53.93 26.57 -31.51
C ASN A 9 -54.70 26.12 -30.27
N ILE A 10 -54.54 24.84 -29.89
CA ILE A 10 -55.02 24.29 -28.63
C ILE A 10 -54.20 24.97 -27.53
N GLY A 11 -54.76 26.02 -26.93
CA GLY A 11 -54.16 26.67 -25.77
C GLY A 11 -54.16 25.69 -24.60
N MET A 12 -53.02 25.52 -23.94
CA MET A 12 -52.96 24.75 -22.70
C MET A 12 -53.96 25.33 -21.71
N THR A 13 -54.74 24.45 -21.11
CA THR A 13 -55.71 24.88 -20.11
C THR A 13 -54.97 25.28 -18.83
N LEU A 14 -55.49 26.27 -18.11
CA LEU A 14 -54.89 26.73 -16.84
C LEU A 14 -54.73 25.58 -15.84
N ILE A 15 -55.63 24.60 -15.91
CA ILE A 15 -55.61 23.41 -15.04
C ILE A 15 -54.46 22.46 -15.39
N GLU A 16 -54.10 22.31 -16.68
CA GLU A 16 -52.90 21.55 -17.09
C GLU A 16 -51.63 22.22 -16.60
N VAL A 17 -51.52 23.55 -16.72
CA VAL A 17 -50.34 24.29 -16.25
C VAL A 17 -50.18 24.14 -14.73
N LEU A 18 -51.27 24.26 -13.97
CA LEU A 18 -51.25 24.07 -12.52
C LEU A 18 -50.89 22.64 -12.11
N ALA A 19 -51.44 21.63 -12.81
CA ALA A 19 -51.12 20.24 -12.55
C ALA A 19 -49.64 19.93 -12.84
N THR A 20 -49.08 20.46 -13.93
CA THR A 20 -47.66 20.30 -14.27
C THR A 20 -46.75 20.94 -13.24
N ILE A 21 -47.06 22.16 -12.78
CA ILE A 21 -46.28 22.84 -11.74
C ILE A 21 -46.34 22.06 -10.41
N ALA A 22 -47.51 21.56 -10.03
CA ALA A 22 -47.66 20.77 -8.81
C ALA A 22 -46.83 19.48 -8.86
N ILE A 23 -46.87 18.74 -9.97
CA ILE A 23 -46.09 17.51 -10.15
C ILE A 23 -44.58 17.81 -10.15
N LEU A 24 -44.14 18.85 -10.85
CA LEU A 24 -42.75 19.28 -10.85
C LEU A 24 -42.26 19.62 -9.44
N SER A 25 -43.07 20.31 -8.62
CA SER A 25 -42.67 20.66 -7.25
C SER A 25 -42.47 19.44 -6.34
N ILE A 26 -43.30 18.40 -6.53
CA ILE A 26 -43.17 17.13 -5.79
C ILE A 26 -41.91 16.38 -6.25
N ILE A 27 -41.65 16.34 -7.56
CA ILE A 27 -40.46 15.69 -8.10
C ILE A 27 -39.19 16.40 -7.62
N SER A 28 -39.16 17.73 -7.67
CA SER A 28 -38.02 18.53 -7.19
C SER A 28 -37.74 18.34 -5.70
N SER A 29 -38.76 18.24 -4.85
CA SER A 29 -38.56 18.04 -3.42
C SER A 29 -38.00 16.65 -3.10
N VAL A 30 -38.45 15.61 -3.80
CA VAL A 30 -37.89 14.25 -3.66
C VAL A 30 -36.45 14.19 -4.14
N ILE A 31 -36.14 14.76 -5.31
CA ILE A 31 -34.76 14.79 -5.84
C ILE A 31 -33.83 15.54 -4.88
N TYR A 32 -34.23 16.72 -4.39
CA TYR A 32 -33.42 17.50 -3.47
C TYR A 32 -33.20 16.79 -2.13
N GLY A 33 -34.24 16.11 -1.60
CA GLY A 33 -34.13 15.29 -0.40
C GLY A 33 -33.12 14.15 -0.55
N THR A 34 -33.14 13.45 -1.70
CA THR A 34 -32.16 12.38 -1.97
C THR A 34 -30.73 12.92 -2.13
N PHE A 35 -30.56 14.10 -2.73
CA PHE A 35 -29.25 14.73 -2.90
C PHE A 35 -28.61 15.13 -1.57
N ILE A 36 -29.37 15.79 -0.68
CA ILE A 36 -28.90 16.13 0.68
C ILE A 36 -28.55 14.86 1.47
N SER A 37 -29.36 13.80 1.34
CA SER A 37 -29.07 12.53 2.00
C SER A 37 -27.75 11.93 1.51
N MET A 38 -27.47 11.98 0.21
CA MET A 38 -26.21 11.49 -0.37
C MET A 38 -24.99 12.28 0.13
N GLU A 39 -25.11 13.60 0.26
CA GLU A 39 -24.02 14.45 0.76
C GLU A 39 -23.70 14.14 2.24
N LYS A 40 -24.75 13.99 3.07
CA LYS A 40 -24.60 13.60 4.48
C LYS A 40 -23.99 12.19 4.63
N THR A 41 -24.40 11.24 3.79
CA THR A 41 -23.81 9.89 3.78
C THR A 41 -22.35 9.91 3.34
N LYS A 42 -21.99 10.69 2.30
CA LYS A 42 -20.59 10.83 1.85
C LYS A 42 -19.67 11.38 2.93
N SER A 43 -20.08 12.43 3.62
CA SER A 43 -19.30 13.02 4.72
C SER A 43 -19.06 12.00 5.84
N LYS A 44 -20.12 11.31 6.27
CA LYS A 44 -20.03 10.27 7.31
C LYS A 44 -19.12 9.10 6.92
N THR A 45 -19.22 8.62 5.67
CA THR A 45 -18.36 7.54 5.17
C THR A 45 -16.90 7.99 5.10
N PHE A 46 -16.63 9.21 4.65
CA PHE A 46 -15.27 9.74 4.55
C PHE A 46 -14.63 9.91 5.93
N THR A 47 -15.35 10.48 6.89
CA THR A 47 -14.89 10.62 8.28
C THR A 47 -14.59 9.26 8.92
N SER A 48 -15.48 8.28 8.76
CA SER A 48 -15.25 6.93 9.30
C SER A 48 -14.01 6.24 8.69
N VAL A 49 -13.76 6.43 7.40
CA VAL A 49 -12.55 5.92 6.73
C VAL A 49 -11.30 6.62 7.26
N ASN A 50 -11.34 7.95 7.41
CA ASN A 50 -10.23 8.73 7.94
C ASN A 50 -9.87 8.32 9.37
N LEU A 51 -10.87 8.15 10.25
CA LEU A 51 -10.66 7.70 11.63
C LEU A 51 -10.02 6.30 11.69
N ARG A 52 -10.40 5.39 10.79
CA ARG A 52 -9.77 4.06 10.68
C ARG A 52 -8.33 4.14 10.18
N GLN A 53 -8.07 4.98 9.17
CA GLN A 53 -6.73 5.17 8.61
C GLN A 53 -5.79 5.78 9.66
N GLU A 54 -6.23 6.83 10.36
CA GLU A 54 -5.46 7.49 11.41
C GLU A 54 -5.17 6.53 12.56
N SER A 55 -6.16 5.78 13.00
CA SER A 55 -5.99 4.76 14.04
C SER A 55 -4.99 3.66 13.63
N ASN A 56 -5.03 3.25 12.35
CA ASN A 56 -4.08 2.29 11.80
C ASN A 56 -2.63 2.82 11.76
N LEU A 57 -2.46 4.13 11.54
CA LEU A 57 -1.17 4.81 11.55
C LEU A 57 -0.62 4.93 12.98
N ILE A 58 -1.45 5.36 13.94
CA ILE A 58 -1.12 5.38 15.38
C ILE A 58 -0.66 3.99 15.83
N MET A 59 -1.40 2.94 15.46
CA MET A 59 -1.05 1.57 15.80
C MET A 59 0.26 1.10 15.17
N ALA A 60 0.54 1.50 13.93
CA ALA A 60 1.80 1.17 13.27
C ALA A 60 2.98 1.86 13.96
N TYR A 61 2.83 3.14 14.30
CA TYR A 61 3.84 3.91 15.00
C TYR A 61 4.12 3.36 16.41
N LEU A 62 3.08 3.05 17.18
CA LEU A 62 3.22 2.44 18.52
C LEU A 62 3.92 1.08 18.44
N ARG A 63 3.63 0.26 17.43
CA ARG A 63 4.35 -1.00 17.19
C ARG A 63 5.81 -0.77 16.85
N ASP A 64 6.12 0.16 15.96
CA ASP A 64 7.49 0.48 15.57
C ASP A 64 8.34 0.95 16.77
N LEU A 65 7.78 1.87 17.58
CA LEU A 65 8.44 2.32 18.80
C LEU A 65 8.66 1.16 19.78
N HIS A 66 7.64 0.33 19.99
CA HIS A 66 7.70 -0.74 21.00
C HIS A 66 8.54 -1.95 20.57
N GLN A 67 8.62 -2.23 19.27
CA GLN A 67 9.24 -3.45 18.73
C GLN A 67 10.59 -3.23 18.06
N VAL A 68 10.82 -2.06 17.46
CA VAL A 68 12.00 -1.85 16.59
C VAL A 68 12.93 -0.83 17.21
N LYS A 69 12.43 0.37 17.53
CA LYS A 69 13.29 1.49 17.94
C LYS A 69 13.84 1.35 19.36
N TYR A 70 13.08 0.71 20.24
CA TYR A 70 13.38 0.64 21.67
C TYR A 70 13.36 -0.81 22.22
N ALA A 71 13.52 -1.80 21.33
CA ALA A 71 13.53 -3.23 21.65
C ALA A 71 14.61 -3.61 22.68
N THR A 72 15.72 -2.88 22.72
CA THR A 72 16.84 -3.14 23.65
C THR A 72 16.88 -2.17 24.83
N THR A 73 16.09 -1.10 24.81
CA THR A 73 16.04 -0.14 25.91
C THR A 73 15.00 -0.55 26.95
N PRO A 74 15.29 -0.41 28.26
CA PRO A 74 14.36 -0.78 29.33
C PRO A 74 13.17 0.18 29.44
N GLN A 75 13.26 1.40 28.90
CA GLN A 75 12.18 2.39 28.89
C GLN A 75 12.30 3.37 27.72
N TYR A 76 11.17 3.89 27.22
CA TYR A 76 11.14 4.97 26.23
C TYR A 76 9.99 5.96 26.51
N SER A 77 10.18 7.20 26.04
CA SER A 77 9.19 8.28 26.13
C SER A 77 8.33 8.33 24.86
N LEU A 78 7.03 8.58 25.02
CA LEU A 78 6.04 8.69 23.96
C LEU A 78 5.27 10.01 24.08
N SER A 79 5.29 10.82 23.03
CA SER A 79 4.50 12.06 22.96
C SER A 79 3.17 11.80 22.24
N LEU A 80 2.06 11.83 22.98
CA LEU A 80 0.72 11.56 22.44
C LEU A 80 0.27 12.53 21.32
N PRO A 81 0.53 13.85 21.39
CA PRO A 81 0.16 14.76 20.29
C PRO A 81 0.84 14.41 18.96
N SER A 82 2.05 13.85 19.01
CA SER A 82 2.81 13.46 17.80
C SER A 82 2.26 12.21 17.11
N LEU A 83 1.31 11.50 17.73
CA LEU A 83 0.66 10.34 17.15
C LEU A 83 -0.38 10.69 16.08
N LEU A 84 -0.89 11.93 16.10
CA LEU A 84 -1.87 12.43 15.14
C LEU A 84 -1.15 13.19 14.04
N LEU A 85 -1.37 12.78 12.79
CA LEU A 85 -0.89 13.48 11.60
C LEU A 85 -1.90 14.51 11.08
N ARG A 86 -3.14 14.43 11.57
CA ARG A 86 -4.25 15.27 11.15
C ARG A 86 -4.76 16.15 12.29
N ASN A 87 -5.01 17.42 11.97
CA ASN A 87 -5.51 18.40 12.94
C ASN A 87 -7.03 18.35 13.14
N ASP A 88 -7.76 17.68 12.24
CA ASP A 88 -9.23 17.53 12.31
C ASP A 88 -9.67 16.26 13.07
N ILE A 89 -8.72 15.45 13.53
CA ILE A 89 -8.93 14.26 14.35
C ILE A 89 -8.23 14.46 15.69
N HIS A 90 -8.89 14.09 16.78
CA HIS A 90 -8.30 14.15 18.12
C HIS A 90 -8.59 12.86 18.89
N PHE A 91 -7.81 12.61 19.94
CA PHE A 91 -8.14 11.58 20.91
C PHE A 91 -9.33 12.05 21.73
N LYS A 92 -10.39 11.25 21.75
CA LYS A 92 -11.45 11.37 22.76
C LYS A 92 -10.99 10.74 24.07
N ASP A 93 -10.34 9.59 23.94
CA ASP A 93 -9.63 8.92 25.03
C ASP A 93 -8.42 8.16 24.48
N ILE A 94 -7.39 8.02 25.29
CA ILE A 94 -6.27 7.12 25.05
C ILE A 94 -5.73 6.62 26.39
N SER A 95 -5.38 5.34 26.45
CA SER A 95 -4.78 4.67 27.57
C SER A 95 -3.75 3.67 27.07
N ILE A 96 -2.51 3.84 27.50
CA ILE A 96 -1.42 2.91 27.26
C ILE A 96 -0.93 2.44 28.62
N LYS A 97 -1.00 1.14 28.89
CA LYS A 97 -0.59 0.57 30.17
C LYS A 97 0.18 -0.73 29.99
N PRO A 98 1.08 -1.09 30.90
CA PRO A 98 1.61 -2.45 30.98
C PRO A 98 0.45 -3.45 31.06
N ALA A 99 0.48 -4.51 30.24
CA ALA A 99 -0.63 -5.49 30.19
C ALA A 99 -0.85 -6.25 31.51
N ASN A 100 0.11 -6.18 32.43
CA ASN A 100 0.08 -6.81 33.76
C ASN A 100 -0.33 -5.83 34.88
N GLN A 101 -0.67 -4.58 34.58
CA GLN A 101 -1.12 -3.59 35.56
C GLN A 101 -2.56 -3.14 35.29
N SER A 102 -3.36 -3.04 36.36
CA SER A 102 -4.77 -2.63 36.28
C SER A 102 -4.94 -1.11 36.08
N THR A 103 -3.91 -0.31 36.36
CA THR A 103 -3.94 1.16 36.25
C THR A 103 -2.83 1.64 35.32
N ALA A 104 -3.18 2.45 34.34
CA ALA A 104 -2.21 3.18 33.51
C ALA A 104 -1.41 4.17 34.38
N ASP A 105 -0.17 4.46 33.98
CA ASP A 105 0.52 5.65 34.46
C ASP A 105 -0.36 6.88 34.14
N PRO A 106 -0.58 7.84 35.06
CA PRO A 106 -1.40 9.02 34.83
C PRO A 106 -1.01 9.83 33.58
N TYR A 107 0.24 9.76 33.15
CA TYR A 107 0.76 10.45 31.96
C TYR A 107 0.57 9.64 30.66
N CYS A 108 0.18 8.37 30.76
CA CYS A 108 -0.12 7.48 29.65
C CYS A 108 -1.64 7.29 29.45
N SER A 109 -2.44 8.13 30.10
CA SER A 109 -3.89 8.17 29.96
C SER A 109 -4.37 9.60 29.72
N TYR A 110 -5.27 9.77 28.78
CA TYR A 110 -5.90 11.05 28.47
C TYR A 110 -7.38 10.83 28.18
N HIS A 111 -8.21 11.73 28.66
CA HIS A 111 -9.61 11.89 28.27
C HIS A 111 -9.85 13.34 27.86
N GLU A 112 -10.71 13.57 26.86
CA GLU A 112 -10.99 14.90 26.30
C GLU A 112 -11.48 15.92 27.36
N ASP A 113 -12.17 15.42 28.39
CA ASP A 113 -12.68 16.22 29.51
C ASP A 113 -11.61 16.56 30.58
N ASP A 114 -10.39 16.03 30.47
CA ASP A 114 -9.33 16.28 31.44
C ASP A 114 -8.63 17.64 31.20
N VAL A 115 -8.48 18.43 32.26
CA VAL A 115 -7.82 19.76 32.23
C VAL A 115 -6.28 19.67 32.19
N LYS A 116 -5.72 18.46 32.08
CA LYS A 116 -4.26 18.25 32.15
C LYS A 116 -3.62 18.30 30.75
N PRO A 117 -2.46 18.96 30.59
CA PRO A 117 -1.72 18.93 29.35
C PRO A 117 -1.26 17.50 29.02
N LEU A 118 -1.25 17.15 27.73
CA LEU A 118 -0.66 15.91 27.22
C LEU A 118 0.86 15.96 27.45
N GLU A 119 1.32 15.30 28.50
CA GLU A 119 2.75 15.13 28.80
C GLU A 119 3.28 13.82 28.22
N ASP A 120 4.61 13.69 28.20
CA ASP A 120 5.32 12.54 27.71
C ASP A 120 5.06 11.29 28.58
N CYS A 121 4.58 10.22 27.96
CA CYS A 121 4.30 8.94 28.59
C CYS A 121 5.57 8.06 28.64
N LEU A 122 5.94 7.53 29.80
CA LEU A 122 7.05 6.60 29.96
C LEU A 122 6.57 5.14 29.92
N ILE A 123 7.11 4.35 29.00
CA ILE A 123 6.74 2.93 28.80
C ILE A 123 7.93 2.04 29.16
N SER A 124 7.73 1.09 30.09
CA SER A 124 8.77 0.20 30.62
C SER A 124 8.37 -1.30 30.69
N SER A 125 7.40 -1.73 29.89
CA SER A 125 6.90 -3.12 29.88
C SER A 125 7.24 -3.85 28.58
N ASP A 126 7.28 -5.19 28.62
CA ASP A 126 7.43 -6.03 27.42
C ASP A 126 6.10 -6.23 26.68
N VAL A 127 4.97 -5.98 27.34
CA VAL A 127 3.65 -6.02 26.70
C VAL A 127 2.87 -4.81 27.14
N ILE A 128 2.45 -4.00 26.19
CA ILE A 128 1.56 -2.87 26.43
C ILE A 128 0.15 -3.17 25.92
N ASP A 129 -0.82 -2.80 26.73
CA ASP A 129 -2.23 -2.74 26.39
C ASP A 129 -2.54 -1.32 25.94
N VAL A 130 -3.01 -1.19 24.69
CA VAL A 130 -3.27 0.08 24.02
C VAL A 130 -4.76 0.15 23.74
N GLN A 131 -5.40 1.14 24.33
CA GLN A 131 -6.80 1.47 24.12
C GLN A 131 -6.92 2.94 23.77
N PHE A 132 -7.63 3.28 22.70
CA PHE A 132 -7.94 4.67 22.40
C PHE A 132 -9.19 4.80 21.54
N THR A 133 -9.85 5.94 21.65
CA THR A 133 -10.94 6.36 20.78
C THR A 133 -10.55 7.65 20.08
N LEU A 134 -10.63 7.66 18.76
CA LEU A 134 -10.51 8.87 17.96
C LEU A 134 -11.88 9.48 17.70
N ALA A 135 -11.94 10.80 17.65
CA ALA A 135 -13.11 11.55 17.24
C ALA A 135 -12.77 12.54 16.11
N GLY A 136 -13.70 12.69 15.18
CA GLY A 136 -13.62 13.64 14.07
C GLY A 136 -15.04 13.95 13.59
N GLY A 137 -15.45 15.21 13.62
CA GLY A 137 -16.85 15.59 13.40
C GLY A 137 -17.79 14.95 14.44
N GLU A 138 -18.83 14.25 13.98
CA GLU A 138 -19.79 13.53 14.84
C GLU A 138 -19.45 12.03 15.02
N ASP A 139 -18.42 11.52 14.35
CA ASP A 139 -18.07 10.09 14.36
C ASP A 139 -16.90 9.79 15.31
N THR A 140 -16.87 8.55 15.82
CA THR A 140 -15.80 8.05 16.68
C THR A 140 -15.33 6.67 16.23
N PHE A 141 -14.06 6.35 16.46
CA PHE A 141 -13.50 5.02 16.19
C PHE A 141 -12.60 4.56 17.34
N GLY A 142 -12.94 3.41 17.93
CA GLY A 142 -12.22 2.83 19.06
C GLY A 142 -11.31 1.68 18.65
N VAL A 143 -10.13 1.62 19.26
CA VAL A 143 -9.18 0.51 19.15
C VAL A 143 -8.79 0.02 20.53
N HIS A 144 -8.65 -1.30 20.65
CA HIS A 144 -8.18 -1.98 21.84
C HIS A 144 -7.34 -3.17 21.40
N THR A 145 -6.06 -3.17 21.74
CA THR A 145 -5.12 -4.22 21.33
C THR A 145 -3.92 -4.27 22.27
N LYS A 146 -3.25 -5.42 22.27
CA LYS A 146 -1.95 -5.60 22.93
C LYS A 146 -0.82 -5.52 21.93
N ILE A 147 0.32 -4.98 22.34
CA ILE A 147 1.56 -4.95 21.57
C ILE A 147 2.65 -5.60 22.42
N ASN A 148 3.32 -6.61 21.87
CA ASN A 148 4.46 -7.27 22.50
C ASN A 148 5.76 -6.69 21.98
N LYS A 149 6.76 -6.57 22.85
CA LYS A 149 8.16 -6.30 22.53
C LYS A 149 8.78 -7.54 21.89
N LEU A 150 9.52 -7.35 20.80
CA LEU A 150 10.24 -8.45 20.14
C LEU A 150 11.59 -8.62 20.83
N LEU A 151 11.82 -9.76 21.50
CA LEU A 151 13.14 -10.11 22.02
C LEU A 151 13.96 -10.68 20.85
N ILE A 152 14.92 -9.91 20.34
CA ILE A 152 15.91 -10.42 19.38
C ILE A 152 16.86 -11.33 20.15
N GLY A 153 16.76 -12.64 19.94
CA GLY A 153 17.65 -13.63 20.52
C GLY A 153 19.01 -13.67 19.84
N ASP A 154 20.04 -13.58 20.66
CA ASP A 154 21.45 -13.98 20.51
C ASP A 154 21.86 -14.58 19.15
N LYS A 155 22.57 -13.78 18.34
CA LYS A 155 23.47 -14.31 17.30
C LYS A 155 24.77 -14.74 17.98
N GLU A 156 25.06 -16.02 17.97
CA GLU A 156 26.41 -16.54 18.25
C GLU A 156 27.38 -16.04 17.16
N ASP A 157 28.46 -15.40 17.60
CA ASP A 157 29.63 -15.08 16.79
C ASP A 157 30.29 -16.37 16.31
N ASP A 158 30.35 -16.60 15.00
CA ASP A 158 31.31 -17.52 14.39
C ASP A 158 32.24 -16.75 13.45
N SER A 159 33.27 -16.15 14.06
CA SER A 159 34.40 -15.57 13.36
C SER A 159 35.41 -16.67 13.02
N GLY A 160 35.24 -17.30 11.87
CA GLY A 160 36.20 -18.24 11.28
C GLY A 160 37.07 -17.57 10.20
N ASN A 161 38.35 -17.37 10.52
CA ASN A 161 39.43 -16.97 9.60
C ASN A 161 39.42 -17.76 8.29
N VAL A 162 39.51 -17.09 7.14
CA VAL A 162 40.06 -17.67 5.91
C VAL A 162 41.03 -16.69 5.27
N GLU A 163 42.23 -17.21 5.02
CA GLU A 163 43.41 -16.55 4.50
C GLU A 163 43.25 -16.15 3.03
N ASN A 164 43.92 -15.05 2.68
CA ASN A 164 44.07 -14.53 1.34
C ASN A 164 45.17 -15.31 0.58
N PRO A 165 44.97 -15.66 -0.70
CA PRO A 165 46.08 -15.51 -1.62
C PRO A 165 45.66 -15.00 -3.02
N GLY A 166 46.34 -13.95 -3.45
CA GLY A 166 47.21 -14.03 -4.63
C GLY A 166 46.60 -13.68 -5.99
N ASP A 167 47.09 -12.57 -6.53
CA ASP A 167 46.96 -12.07 -7.89
C ASP A 167 47.19 -13.13 -8.99
N GLY A 168 46.40 -13.03 -10.07
CA GLY A 168 46.60 -13.75 -11.32
C GLY A 168 45.91 -13.02 -12.47
N GLU A 169 46.67 -12.80 -13.55
CA GLU A 169 46.44 -11.88 -14.66
C GLU A 169 45.25 -12.23 -15.60
N ASP A 170 44.67 -11.14 -16.12
CA ASP A 170 44.14 -10.90 -17.46
C ASP A 170 44.11 -12.09 -18.45
N ASN A 171 42.91 -12.43 -18.94
CA ASN A 171 42.65 -12.64 -20.36
C ASN A 171 41.16 -12.39 -20.64
N GLY A 172 40.90 -11.39 -21.48
CA GLY A 172 39.57 -11.08 -21.97
C GLY A 172 38.97 -12.20 -22.81
N GLU A 173 37.75 -12.58 -22.45
CA GLU A 173 36.74 -13.10 -23.37
C GLU A 173 35.43 -12.38 -23.04
N ASP A 174 34.86 -11.77 -24.06
CA ASP A 174 33.56 -11.12 -24.11
C ASP A 174 32.45 -12.15 -23.83
N PRO A 175 31.57 -11.96 -22.82
CA PRO A 175 30.31 -12.67 -22.77
C PRO A 175 29.16 -11.71 -23.09
N ASP A 176 28.48 -12.08 -24.17
CA ASP A 176 27.05 -11.90 -24.44
C ASP A 176 26.23 -11.12 -23.40
N GLU A 177 25.40 -10.22 -23.92
CA GLU A 177 24.26 -9.59 -23.24
C GLU A 177 23.38 -10.64 -22.52
N GLY A 178 23.75 -10.94 -21.28
CA GLY A 178 23.16 -11.95 -20.42
C GLY A 178 22.53 -11.33 -19.18
N GLU A 179 21.21 -11.39 -19.15
CA GLU A 179 20.36 -11.46 -17.96
C GLU A 179 20.53 -10.38 -16.89
N ASN A 180 19.61 -9.40 -16.95
CA ASN A 180 19.31 -8.46 -15.87
C ASN A 180 18.59 -9.18 -14.71
N SER A 181 19.21 -10.24 -14.18
CA SER A 181 18.76 -10.96 -12.98
C SER A 181 19.19 -10.16 -11.75
N THR A 182 18.23 -9.52 -11.08
CA THR A 182 18.47 -8.80 -9.81
C THR A 182 18.62 -9.72 -8.60
N CYS A 183 18.72 -11.03 -8.82
CA CYS A 183 18.73 -12.05 -7.78
C CYS A 183 19.82 -13.10 -8.04
N SER A 184 20.31 -13.71 -6.95
CA SER A 184 21.29 -14.81 -6.96
C SER A 184 20.86 -16.04 -7.78
N ASP A 185 21.75 -17.02 -7.85
CA ASP A 185 21.67 -18.27 -8.64
C ASP A 185 20.39 -19.13 -8.53
N SER A 186 19.46 -18.85 -7.60
CA SER A 186 18.21 -19.62 -7.43
C SER A 186 17.00 -18.80 -7.00
N PHE A 187 15.80 -19.28 -7.32
CA PHE A 187 14.55 -18.62 -6.93
C PHE A 187 14.35 -18.57 -5.41
N TYR A 188 14.76 -19.61 -4.67
CA TYR A 188 14.64 -19.64 -3.21
C TYR A 188 15.41 -18.47 -2.58
N GLN A 189 16.66 -18.29 -2.99
CA GLN A 189 17.51 -17.23 -2.47
C GLN A 189 16.99 -15.86 -2.93
N CYS A 190 16.51 -15.74 -4.18
CA CYS A 190 15.83 -14.53 -4.65
C CYS A 190 14.63 -14.13 -3.78
N MET A 191 13.79 -15.08 -3.37
CA MET A 191 12.65 -14.81 -2.50
C MET A 191 13.08 -14.32 -1.11
N ILE A 192 14.16 -14.87 -0.55
CA ILE A 192 14.72 -14.45 0.73
C ILE A 192 15.32 -13.04 0.62
N GLU A 193 16.17 -12.80 -0.38
CA GLU A 193 16.87 -11.53 -0.56
C GLU A 193 15.90 -10.39 -0.86
N SER A 194 14.92 -10.64 -1.73
CA SER A 194 13.91 -9.63 -2.08
C SER A 194 12.76 -9.54 -1.09
N GLN A 195 12.69 -10.44 -0.08
CA GLN A 195 11.55 -10.52 0.85
C GLN A 195 10.22 -10.60 0.09
N LEU A 196 10.16 -11.48 -0.91
CA LEU A 196 9.03 -11.55 -1.84
C LEU A 196 7.77 -12.03 -1.14
N PHE A 197 6.77 -11.16 -1.10
CA PHE A 197 5.51 -11.39 -0.39
C PHE A 197 4.38 -11.78 -1.33
N LEU A 198 4.05 -10.90 -2.29
CA LEU A 198 3.02 -11.15 -3.29
C LEU A 198 3.61 -10.96 -4.68
N HIS A 199 3.36 -11.91 -5.56
CA HIS A 199 3.79 -11.84 -6.95
C HIS A 199 2.68 -12.35 -7.86
N GLY A 200 2.28 -11.57 -8.85
CA GLY A 200 1.49 -12.09 -9.96
C GLY A 200 1.22 -11.09 -11.07
N SER A 201 0.86 -11.61 -12.26
CA SER A 201 0.56 -10.77 -13.43
C SER A 201 -0.67 -9.90 -13.26
N SER A 202 -1.61 -10.26 -12.38
CA SER A 202 -2.76 -9.42 -12.05
C SER A 202 -2.98 -9.37 -10.56
N PHE A 203 -3.62 -8.31 -10.09
CA PHE A 203 -3.83 -8.07 -8.68
C PHE A 203 -5.19 -7.43 -8.40
N ALA A 204 -5.90 -7.96 -7.40
CA ALA A 204 -7.07 -7.32 -6.82
C ALA A 204 -7.12 -7.56 -5.32
N PHE A 205 -7.37 -6.49 -4.57
CA PHE A 205 -7.52 -6.51 -3.12
C PHE A 205 -8.76 -5.72 -2.70
N HIS A 206 -9.71 -6.43 -2.10
CA HIS A 206 -10.93 -5.85 -1.54
C HIS A 206 -10.92 -5.80 -0.01
N GLY A 207 -9.84 -6.27 0.63
CA GLY A 207 -9.70 -6.28 2.08
C GLY A 207 -9.41 -4.90 2.68
N ASN A 208 -9.12 -4.87 3.97
CA ASN A 208 -8.81 -3.64 4.71
C ASN A 208 -7.34 -3.21 4.58
N ARG A 209 -6.41 -4.16 4.71
CA ARG A 209 -4.98 -3.84 4.89
C ARG A 209 -4.05 -4.94 4.42
N ILE A 210 -2.92 -4.53 3.84
CA ILE A 210 -1.77 -5.39 3.57
C ILE A 210 -0.58 -4.88 4.39
N ASN A 211 -0.04 -5.73 5.25
CA ASN A 211 1.09 -5.44 6.13
C ASN A 211 2.33 -6.15 5.62
N GLY A 212 3.21 -5.40 4.95
CA GLY A 212 4.45 -5.90 4.36
C GLY A 212 5.59 -4.92 4.59
N SER A 213 5.82 -4.52 5.85
CA SER A 213 7.01 -3.74 6.19
C SER A 213 8.26 -4.58 5.91
N ASP A 214 9.19 -4.04 5.12
CA ASP A 214 10.36 -4.70 4.52
C ASP A 214 10.06 -5.74 3.44
N ALA A 215 8.79 -5.89 3.07
CA ALA A 215 8.37 -6.87 2.08
C ALA A 215 8.26 -6.26 0.68
N THR A 216 8.34 -7.14 -0.32
CA THR A 216 8.22 -6.78 -1.74
C THR A 216 6.94 -7.34 -2.35
N ILE A 217 6.19 -6.49 -3.03
CA ILE A 217 5.07 -6.89 -3.88
C ILE A 217 5.39 -6.57 -5.33
N TYR A 218 5.16 -7.55 -6.20
CA TYR A 218 5.21 -7.42 -7.64
C TYR A 218 3.81 -7.58 -8.26
N ILE A 219 3.43 -6.62 -9.10
CA ILE A 219 2.18 -6.60 -9.85
C ILE A 219 2.54 -6.48 -11.34
N GLY A 220 2.28 -7.51 -12.12
CA GLY A 220 2.64 -7.58 -13.55
C GLY A 220 1.65 -6.92 -14.51
N ASP A 221 0.78 -6.02 -14.02
CA ASP A 221 -0.22 -5.29 -14.81
C ASP A 221 -0.48 -3.92 -14.15
N SER A 222 -1.32 -3.12 -14.80
CA SER A 222 -1.75 -1.82 -14.36
C SER A 222 -2.56 -1.87 -13.06
N LEU A 223 -2.42 -0.83 -12.24
CA LEU A 223 -3.07 -0.70 -10.94
C LEU A 223 -4.04 0.47 -10.91
N LYS A 224 -5.28 0.22 -10.49
CA LYS A 224 -6.33 1.23 -10.34
C LYS A 224 -6.77 1.36 -8.89
N THR A 225 -7.31 2.52 -8.51
CA THR A 225 -7.82 2.78 -7.13
C THR A 225 -8.74 1.68 -6.60
N ALA A 226 -9.64 1.16 -7.46
CA ALA A 226 -10.61 0.14 -7.06
C ALA A 226 -9.98 -1.21 -6.70
N GLN A 227 -8.77 -1.49 -7.20
CA GLN A 227 -8.06 -2.76 -6.96
C GLN A 227 -7.31 -2.78 -5.63
N ILE A 228 -7.21 -1.66 -4.90
CA ILE A 228 -6.47 -1.56 -3.64
C ILE A 228 -7.32 -1.08 -2.47
N ASN A 229 -8.65 -1.22 -2.59
CA ASN A 229 -9.65 -0.75 -1.63
C ASN A 229 -9.30 0.59 -0.94
N GLY A 230 -8.88 1.59 -1.72
CA GLY A 230 -8.62 2.92 -1.17
C GLY A 230 -7.42 3.03 -0.22
N GLY A 231 -6.37 2.23 -0.40
CA GLY A 231 -5.05 2.49 0.21
C GLY A 231 -4.35 1.30 0.84
N ALA A 232 -4.80 0.08 0.55
CA ALA A 232 -4.30 -1.13 1.20
C ALA A 232 -2.78 -1.36 1.09
N LEU A 233 -2.12 -0.74 0.11
CA LEU A 233 -0.69 -0.86 -0.14
C LEU A 233 0.17 0.18 0.61
N SER A 234 -0.43 1.00 1.49
CA SER A 234 0.29 2.03 2.26
C SER A 234 1.10 1.49 3.45
N SER A 235 1.36 0.19 3.50
CA SER A 235 2.15 -0.48 4.55
C SER A 235 3.06 -1.54 3.95
N VAL A 236 3.48 -1.34 2.70
CA VAL A 236 4.39 -2.22 1.95
C VAL A 236 5.63 -1.43 1.57
N SER A 237 6.81 -1.97 1.86
CA SER A 237 8.07 -1.22 1.65
C SER A 237 8.44 -1.12 0.19
N ASN A 238 8.41 -2.23 -0.55
CA ASN A 238 8.80 -2.26 -1.96
C ASN A 238 7.61 -2.66 -2.84
N LEU A 239 7.32 -1.83 -3.84
CA LEU A 239 6.24 -2.02 -4.80
C LEU A 239 6.80 -1.93 -6.21
N PHE A 240 6.63 -2.99 -7.00
CA PHE A 240 7.02 -3.04 -8.41
C PHE A 240 5.79 -3.29 -9.26
N ILE A 241 5.45 -2.34 -10.14
CA ILE A 241 4.22 -2.36 -10.94
C ILE A 241 4.61 -2.27 -12.41
N ASP A 242 4.41 -3.37 -13.14
CA ASP A 242 4.73 -3.49 -14.55
C ASP A 242 3.56 -3.02 -15.44
N GLY A 243 3.11 -1.79 -15.20
CA GLY A 243 1.99 -1.21 -15.90
C GLY A 243 1.71 0.21 -15.45
N ASP A 244 0.58 0.75 -15.91
CA ASP A 244 0.14 2.10 -15.54
C ASP A 244 -0.45 2.09 -14.13
N VAL A 245 -0.23 3.16 -13.38
CA VAL A 245 -0.83 3.34 -12.05
C VAL A 245 -1.76 4.53 -12.09
N ASN A 246 -3.06 4.25 -11.93
CA ASN A 246 -4.10 5.26 -11.95
C ASN A 246 -4.87 5.33 -10.63
N LEU A 247 -4.46 6.28 -9.80
CA LEU A 247 -5.04 6.55 -8.50
C LEU A 247 -5.89 7.83 -8.57
N GLN A 248 -7.19 7.72 -8.89
CA GLN A 248 -8.10 8.87 -8.91
C GLN A 248 -9.14 8.81 -7.80
N GLY A 249 -9.32 9.92 -7.09
CA GLY A 249 -10.30 10.06 -6.01
C GLY A 249 -9.97 9.27 -4.73
N GLY A 250 -10.27 9.85 -3.57
CA GLY A 250 -9.93 9.27 -2.26
C GLY A 250 -8.48 9.56 -1.82
N SER A 251 -8.15 9.21 -0.58
CA SER A 251 -6.87 9.55 0.09
C SER A 251 -5.91 8.37 0.25
N ALA A 252 -6.14 7.32 -0.53
CA ALA A 252 -5.36 6.09 -0.60
C ALA A 252 -3.89 6.32 -0.96
N GLY A 253 -2.95 6.00 -0.07
CA GLY A 253 -1.52 6.08 -0.34
C GLY A 253 -0.89 4.81 -0.94
N LEU A 254 0.39 4.92 -1.29
CA LEU A 254 1.27 3.79 -1.63
C LEU A 254 2.52 3.84 -0.75
N GLY A 255 3.12 2.68 -0.52
CA GLY A 255 4.39 2.56 0.17
C GLY A 255 4.25 2.64 1.70
N SER A 256 5.29 2.19 2.40
CA SER A 256 5.30 2.15 3.86
C SER A 256 5.83 3.43 4.46
N ALA A 257 5.02 4.09 5.29
CA ALA A 257 5.45 5.26 6.04
C ALA A 257 6.53 4.96 7.10
N SER A 258 6.48 3.77 7.71
CA SER A 258 7.42 3.37 8.77
C SER A 258 8.74 2.83 8.21
N LYS A 259 8.70 2.15 7.07
CA LYS A 259 9.88 1.60 6.40
C LYS A 259 9.83 1.89 4.89
N PRO A 260 10.03 3.16 4.49
CA PRO A 260 9.98 3.54 3.07
C PRO A 260 11.03 2.76 2.27
N GLY A 261 10.60 2.04 1.24
CA GLY A 261 11.47 1.35 0.29
C GLY A 261 11.37 1.99 -1.09
N GLN A 262 11.27 1.15 -2.12
CA GLN A 262 11.13 1.59 -3.51
C GLN A 262 9.70 1.44 -4.02
N VAL A 263 9.22 2.43 -4.78
CA VAL A 263 7.99 2.32 -5.58
C VAL A 263 8.38 2.49 -7.04
N CYS A 264 8.43 1.39 -7.79
CA CYS A 264 8.77 1.37 -9.21
C CYS A 264 7.50 1.18 -10.05
N ILE A 265 7.28 2.09 -11.00
CA ILE A 265 6.16 2.08 -11.91
C ILE A 265 6.71 2.07 -13.34
N ASN A 266 6.49 0.98 -14.07
CA ASN A 266 7.01 0.85 -15.43
C ASN A 266 6.20 1.67 -16.46
N GLY A 267 4.91 1.89 -16.20
CA GLY A 267 4.03 2.67 -17.05
C GLY A 267 3.89 4.14 -16.64
N ASP A 268 2.78 4.74 -17.05
CA ASP A 268 2.40 6.10 -16.68
C ASP A 268 1.79 6.14 -15.27
N PHE A 269 2.00 7.24 -14.55
CA PHE A 269 1.49 7.44 -13.20
C PHE A 269 0.51 8.62 -13.13
N SER A 270 -0.69 8.38 -12.63
CA SER A 270 -1.69 9.41 -12.39
C SER A 270 -2.22 9.34 -10.97
N ALA A 271 -2.18 10.46 -10.24
CA ALA A 271 -2.64 10.54 -8.85
C ALA A 271 -3.42 11.83 -8.57
N SER A 272 -4.42 11.76 -7.68
CA SER A 272 -5.16 12.93 -7.20
C SER A 272 -5.63 12.77 -5.74
N GLY A 273 -6.10 13.84 -5.08
CA GLY A 273 -6.98 13.70 -3.90
C GLY A 273 -6.33 13.67 -2.51
N GLY A 274 -5.21 14.37 -2.31
CA GLY A 274 -4.60 14.54 -0.98
C GLY A 274 -3.86 13.31 -0.46
N ARG A 275 -3.38 12.46 -1.36
CA ARG A 275 -2.75 11.17 -1.00
C ARG A 275 -1.33 11.34 -0.49
N SER A 276 -0.88 10.38 0.31
CA SER A 276 0.52 10.26 0.75
C SER A 276 1.20 9.09 0.05
N ILE A 277 2.34 9.35 -0.58
CA ILE A 277 3.19 8.34 -1.20
C ILE A 277 4.53 8.28 -0.45
N TYR A 278 4.87 7.07 -0.01
CA TYR A 278 6.09 6.78 0.74
C TYR A 278 7.01 5.88 -0.10
N GLY A 279 8.32 6.07 0.06
CA GLY A 279 9.35 5.37 -0.68
C GLY A 279 9.87 6.15 -1.88
N HIS A 280 11.11 5.88 -2.27
CA HIS A 280 11.70 6.45 -3.47
C HIS A 280 10.87 5.98 -4.67
N THR A 281 10.16 6.93 -5.28
CA THR A 281 9.25 6.63 -6.38
C THR A 281 9.94 6.90 -7.71
N VAL A 282 9.94 5.90 -8.59
CA VAL A 282 10.46 6.02 -9.95
C VAL A 282 9.34 5.64 -10.94
N VAL A 283 9.05 6.54 -11.85
CA VAL A 283 8.04 6.39 -12.91
C VAL A 283 8.76 6.38 -14.26
N ASN A 284 8.78 5.24 -14.93
CA ASN A 284 9.41 5.11 -16.26
C ASN A 284 8.59 5.78 -17.37
N GLY A 285 7.29 5.95 -17.16
CA GLY A 285 6.38 6.69 -18.03
C GLY A 285 6.27 8.18 -17.73
N ARG A 286 5.13 8.74 -18.12
CA ARG A 286 4.70 10.12 -17.84
C ARG A 286 3.97 10.20 -16.50
N ALA A 287 3.92 11.39 -15.92
CA ALA A 287 3.23 11.61 -14.66
C ALA A 287 2.19 12.74 -14.73
N ASN A 288 1.01 12.50 -14.16
CA ASN A 288 -0.01 13.52 -13.90
C ASN A 288 -0.42 13.46 -12.42
N ILE A 289 0.17 14.32 -11.60
CA ILE A 289 0.10 14.24 -10.15
C ILE A 289 -0.56 15.49 -9.61
N LYS A 290 -1.80 15.34 -9.17
CA LYS A 290 -2.57 16.41 -8.57
C LYS A 290 -2.66 16.26 -7.05
N ASP A 291 -2.48 17.34 -6.30
CA ASP A 291 -2.76 17.39 -4.85
C ASP A 291 -2.22 16.18 -4.05
N THR A 292 -1.02 15.69 -4.38
CA THR A 292 -0.45 14.48 -3.77
C THR A 292 0.86 14.83 -3.04
N THR A 293 1.10 14.17 -1.91
CA THR A 293 2.31 14.37 -1.10
C THR A 293 3.30 13.23 -1.31
N PHE A 294 4.52 13.57 -1.69
CA PHE A 294 5.66 12.66 -1.78
C PHE A 294 6.63 12.92 -0.63
N TYR A 295 6.94 11.88 0.14
CA TYR A 295 7.81 11.98 1.32
C TYR A 295 9.28 11.68 1.02
N GLN A 296 9.56 10.94 -0.05
CA GLN A 296 10.88 10.54 -0.51
C GLN A 296 11.08 11.03 -1.96
N PRO A 297 12.29 10.89 -2.53
CA PRO A 297 12.56 11.36 -3.88
C PRO A 297 11.57 10.81 -4.92
N LEU A 298 11.24 11.66 -5.89
CA LEU A 298 10.39 11.33 -7.02
C LEU A 298 11.18 11.51 -8.31
N THR A 299 11.32 10.43 -9.07
CA THR A 299 11.95 10.44 -10.39
C THR A 299 10.91 10.07 -11.44
N ILE A 300 10.74 10.92 -12.46
CA ILE A 300 9.84 10.71 -13.59
C ILE A 300 10.69 10.76 -14.86
N MET A 301 10.70 9.66 -15.63
CA MET A 301 11.62 9.53 -16.77
C MET A 301 11.16 10.31 -18.00
N LYS A 302 9.86 10.61 -18.13
CA LYS A 302 9.27 11.38 -19.24
C LYS A 302 8.67 12.69 -18.72
N ASP A 303 7.63 13.17 -19.40
CA ASP A 303 6.95 14.43 -19.10
C ASP A 303 6.15 14.34 -17.79
N ALA A 304 6.03 15.47 -17.09
CA ALA A 304 5.31 15.56 -15.83
C ALA A 304 4.41 16.79 -15.74
N VAL A 305 3.20 16.59 -15.22
CA VAL A 305 2.22 17.63 -14.93
C VAL A 305 1.89 17.57 -13.44
N LEU A 306 2.32 18.58 -12.68
CA LEU A 306 2.29 18.61 -11.21
C LEU A 306 1.43 19.77 -10.67
N PRO A 307 0.09 19.73 -10.79
CA PRO A 307 -0.81 20.73 -10.21
C PRO A 307 -1.09 20.45 -8.73
N GLY A 308 -0.69 21.35 -7.84
CA GLY A 308 -0.80 21.19 -6.40
C GLY A 308 0.20 20.17 -5.86
N GLY A 309 -0.07 19.71 -4.64
CA GLY A 309 0.73 18.70 -3.97
C GLY A 309 1.97 19.25 -3.26
N THR A 310 2.63 18.35 -2.54
CA THR A 310 3.77 18.64 -1.67
C THR A 310 4.88 17.64 -1.92
N TYR A 311 6.06 18.12 -2.29
CA TYR A 311 7.22 17.29 -2.59
C TYR A 311 8.28 17.56 -1.54
N LYS A 312 8.45 16.63 -0.60
CA LYS A 312 9.32 16.81 0.57
C LYS A 312 10.79 16.58 0.30
N ASP A 313 11.10 15.90 -0.80
CA ASP A 313 12.45 15.61 -1.24
C ASP A 313 12.64 16.02 -2.72
N ASN A 314 13.84 15.80 -3.24
CA ASN A 314 14.19 16.17 -4.60
C ASN A 314 13.26 15.50 -5.62
N VAL A 315 12.88 16.28 -6.63
CA VAL A 315 12.07 15.83 -7.75
C VAL A 315 12.89 15.92 -9.03
N HIS A 316 12.99 14.80 -9.75
CA HIS A 316 13.74 14.69 -11.01
C HIS A 316 12.80 14.32 -12.15
N ILE A 317 12.82 15.09 -13.24
CA ILE A 317 11.93 14.92 -14.39
C ILE A 317 12.74 14.95 -15.67
N GLY A 318 12.71 13.84 -16.42
CA GLY A 318 13.48 13.65 -17.64
C GLY A 318 12.90 14.37 -18.88
N GLY A 319 11.61 14.64 -18.88
CA GLY A 319 10.90 15.31 -19.97
C GLY A 319 10.42 16.72 -19.65
N ASP A 320 9.45 17.19 -20.43
CA ASP A 320 8.84 18.50 -20.24
C ASP A 320 8.09 18.56 -18.91
N THR A 321 8.23 19.67 -18.19
CA THR A 321 7.73 19.83 -16.83
C THR A 321 6.72 20.96 -16.76
N TYR A 322 5.52 20.67 -16.28
CA TYR A 322 4.52 21.67 -15.91
C TYR A 322 4.29 21.63 -14.40
N ILE A 323 4.45 22.78 -13.74
CA ILE A 323 4.14 22.94 -12.31
C ILE A 323 3.11 24.05 -12.10
N LYS A 324 2.18 23.78 -11.19
CA LYS A 324 1.16 24.75 -10.77
C LYS A 324 0.80 24.54 -9.32
N ASP A 325 0.66 25.57 -8.49
CA ASP A 325 0.21 25.47 -7.09
C ASP A 325 0.95 24.47 -6.19
N ALA A 326 2.07 23.91 -6.67
CA ALA A 326 2.83 22.87 -6.00
C ALA A 326 3.81 23.48 -5.00
N TYR A 327 4.02 22.77 -3.88
CA TYR A 327 5.05 23.13 -2.90
C TYR A 327 6.21 22.15 -2.95
N PHE A 328 7.43 22.68 -3.13
CA PHE A 328 8.67 21.91 -3.16
C PHE A 328 9.53 22.27 -1.94
N GLU A 329 9.75 21.31 -1.06
CA GLU A 329 10.61 21.48 0.10
C GLU A 329 12.10 21.40 -0.26
N LYS A 330 12.42 20.68 -1.34
CA LYS A 330 13.77 20.50 -1.89
C LYS A 330 13.77 20.81 -3.40
N ALA A 331 14.88 20.52 -4.07
CA ALA A 331 15.10 20.95 -5.43
C ALA A 331 14.19 20.22 -6.43
N LEU A 332 13.83 20.95 -7.49
CA LEU A 332 13.18 20.42 -8.68
C LEU A 332 14.20 20.44 -9.83
N PHE A 333 14.35 19.32 -10.53
CA PHE A 333 15.26 19.17 -11.66
C PHE A 333 14.46 18.78 -12.90
N SER A 334 14.37 19.71 -13.85
CA SER A 334 13.71 19.52 -15.14
C SER A 334 14.75 19.42 -16.25
N HIS A 335 14.78 18.29 -16.95
CA HIS A 335 15.79 18.03 -17.97
C HIS A 335 15.45 18.64 -19.33
N GLN A 336 14.25 19.20 -19.48
CA GLN A 336 13.77 19.85 -20.71
C GLN A 336 13.13 21.20 -20.37
N ASP A 337 12.03 21.55 -21.05
CA ASP A 337 11.31 22.78 -20.85
C ASP A 337 10.57 22.78 -19.51
N LEU A 338 10.57 23.93 -18.82
CA LEU A 338 9.85 24.14 -17.57
C LEU A 338 8.74 25.18 -17.79
N THR A 339 7.50 24.76 -17.62
CA THR A 339 6.33 25.63 -17.58
C THR A 339 5.86 25.82 -16.15
N VAL A 340 5.74 27.08 -15.74
CA VAL A 340 5.33 27.51 -14.41
C VAL A 340 4.01 28.25 -14.53
N ASP A 341 3.01 27.84 -13.76
CA ASP A 341 1.71 28.51 -13.73
C ASP A 341 1.22 28.68 -12.30
N TRP A 342 0.44 29.73 -12.02
CA TRP A 342 -0.32 29.96 -10.78
C TRP A 342 0.33 29.46 -9.47
N THR A 343 1.18 30.30 -8.88
CA THR A 343 1.70 30.18 -7.49
C THR A 343 2.39 28.87 -7.03
N PRO A 344 3.31 28.23 -7.79
CA PRO A 344 4.20 27.23 -7.21
C PRO A 344 5.14 27.91 -6.20
N SER A 345 5.54 27.19 -5.17
CA SER A 345 6.39 27.72 -4.12
C SER A 345 7.47 26.72 -3.71
N PHE A 346 8.58 27.28 -3.24
CA PHE A 346 9.78 26.54 -2.86
C PHE A 346 10.16 26.93 -1.43
N SER A 347 10.72 26.00 -0.68
CA SER A 347 11.40 26.35 0.57
C SER A 347 12.56 27.31 0.29
N PRO A 348 13.03 28.11 1.26
CA PRO A 348 14.07 29.11 1.03
C PRO A 348 15.40 28.56 0.48
N SER A 349 15.67 27.26 0.67
CA SER A 349 16.88 26.59 0.16
C SER A 349 16.62 25.70 -1.06
N ALA A 350 15.39 25.64 -1.56
CA ALA A 350 15.02 24.86 -2.73
C ALA A 350 15.05 25.73 -4.00
N LEU A 351 15.52 25.13 -5.09
CA LEU A 351 15.57 25.76 -6.41
C LEU A 351 14.98 24.81 -7.47
N ALA A 352 14.39 25.37 -8.50
CA ALA A 352 14.06 24.69 -9.73
C ALA A 352 15.17 24.90 -10.75
N THR A 353 15.88 23.83 -11.12
CA THR A 353 16.86 23.85 -12.21
C THR A 353 16.25 23.26 -13.47
N TYR A 354 16.36 23.97 -14.59
CA TYR A 354 15.84 23.52 -15.90
C TYR A 354 16.89 23.67 -17.00
N VAL A 355 16.87 22.80 -18.01
CA VAL A 355 17.84 22.85 -19.13
C VAL A 355 17.27 23.57 -20.36
N GLY A 356 15.98 23.36 -20.66
CA GLY A 356 15.29 23.92 -21.82
C GLY A 356 14.88 25.38 -21.63
N GLU A 357 13.70 25.71 -22.15
CA GLU A 357 13.09 27.03 -22.00
C GLU A 357 12.18 27.13 -20.78
N LEU A 358 12.11 28.33 -20.20
CA LEU A 358 11.23 28.64 -19.08
C LEU A 358 10.02 29.43 -19.58
N TYR A 359 8.83 28.88 -19.38
CA TYR A 359 7.56 29.54 -19.68
C TYR A 359 6.85 29.92 -18.39
N HIS A 360 6.50 31.19 -18.22
CA HIS A 360 5.83 31.66 -17.01
C HIS A 360 5.00 32.93 -17.26
N PRO A 361 3.94 33.18 -16.47
CA PRO A 361 3.27 34.48 -16.40
C PRO A 361 4.20 35.59 -15.90
N ASN A 362 3.91 36.84 -16.25
CA ASN A 362 4.73 38.01 -15.91
C ASN A 362 4.87 38.29 -14.40
N ASN A 363 4.01 37.70 -13.56
CA ASN A 363 3.93 37.97 -12.11
C ASN A 363 4.59 36.89 -11.24
N ILE A 364 5.31 35.95 -11.83
CA ILE A 364 6.07 34.92 -11.09
C ILE A 364 7.40 35.49 -10.61
N ASP A 365 7.75 35.26 -9.34
CA ASP A 365 9.09 35.52 -8.84
C ASP A 365 10.07 34.47 -9.39
N LEU A 366 11.06 34.94 -10.15
CA LEU A 366 12.03 34.08 -10.82
C LEU A 366 13.23 33.70 -9.94
N SER A 367 13.30 34.21 -8.69
CA SER A 367 14.44 33.98 -7.79
C SER A 367 14.72 32.50 -7.49
N ALA A 368 13.69 31.65 -7.54
CA ALA A 368 13.79 30.21 -7.31
C ALA A 368 14.14 29.40 -8.58
N TYR A 369 14.28 30.02 -9.76
CA TYR A 369 14.41 29.32 -11.03
C TYR A 369 15.77 29.58 -11.68
N GLN A 370 16.50 28.51 -11.97
CA GLN A 370 17.85 28.57 -12.52
C GLN A 370 17.98 27.75 -13.81
N LYS A 371 18.47 28.38 -14.88
CA LYS A 371 18.83 27.65 -16.10
C LYS A 371 20.15 26.92 -15.89
N GLY A 372 20.16 25.61 -16.09
CA GLY A 372 21.34 24.74 -16.10
C GLY A 372 21.81 24.46 -17.52
N SER A 373 23.09 24.12 -17.67
CA SER A 373 23.65 23.67 -18.97
C SER A 373 23.40 22.19 -19.24
N SER A 374 23.29 21.38 -18.19
CA SER A 374 23.04 19.94 -18.22
C SER A 374 22.68 19.43 -16.84
N LEU A 375 21.98 18.31 -16.76
CA LEU A 375 21.68 17.59 -15.53
C LEU A 375 22.20 16.15 -15.60
N GLU A 376 22.43 15.53 -14.44
CA GLU A 376 22.87 14.13 -14.35
C GLU A 376 21.87 13.20 -14.99
N LYS A 377 22.32 12.21 -15.78
CA LYS A 377 21.42 11.27 -16.45
C LYS A 377 20.58 10.50 -15.42
N LEU A 378 19.26 10.47 -15.62
CA LEU A 378 18.35 9.69 -14.77
C LEU A 378 18.46 8.20 -15.06
N THR A 379 18.21 7.40 -14.02
CA THR A 379 18.16 5.95 -14.08
C THR A 379 16.71 5.49 -13.90
N SER A 380 16.19 4.75 -14.89
CA SER A 380 14.91 4.07 -14.78
C SER A 380 14.96 3.00 -13.69
N CYS A 381 13.83 2.68 -13.08
CA CYS A 381 13.75 1.48 -12.26
C CYS A 381 13.50 0.27 -13.16
N SER A 382 14.18 -0.84 -12.89
CA SER A 382 13.87 -2.13 -13.49
C SER A 382 12.90 -2.88 -12.59
N ILE A 383 11.92 -3.51 -13.22
CA ILE A 383 11.10 -4.51 -12.56
C ILE A 383 11.96 -5.77 -12.38
N PRO A 384 12.10 -6.31 -11.15
CA PRO A 384 12.80 -7.56 -10.93
C PRO A 384 12.22 -8.68 -11.79
N SER A 385 13.07 -9.31 -12.61
CA SER A 385 12.71 -10.55 -13.29
C SER A 385 12.99 -11.72 -12.37
N TYR A 386 11.97 -12.53 -12.13
CA TYR A 386 12.13 -13.78 -11.37
C TYR A 386 12.33 -14.94 -12.35
N PRO A 387 13.22 -15.90 -12.04
CA PRO A 387 13.37 -17.09 -12.86
C PRO A 387 12.03 -17.82 -13.02
N LEU A 388 11.87 -18.48 -14.16
CA LEU A 388 10.65 -19.24 -14.45
C LEU A 388 10.47 -20.35 -13.42
N LEU A 389 9.45 -20.20 -12.57
CA LEU A 389 9.08 -21.18 -11.58
C LEU A 389 8.75 -22.52 -12.23
N LYS A 390 9.52 -23.55 -11.90
CA LYS A 390 9.22 -24.92 -12.28
C LYS A 390 8.87 -25.75 -11.05
N THR A 391 7.93 -26.66 -11.22
CA THR A 391 7.64 -27.66 -10.21
C THR A 391 8.63 -28.81 -10.31
N LYS A 392 8.94 -29.41 -9.17
CA LYS A 392 9.69 -30.66 -9.11
C LYS A 392 8.87 -31.81 -9.73
N PRO A 393 9.50 -32.95 -10.09
CA PRO A 393 8.76 -34.13 -10.53
C PRO A 393 7.78 -34.61 -9.44
N ALA A 394 6.60 -35.12 -9.83
CA ALA A 394 5.56 -35.56 -8.90
C ALA A 394 6.04 -36.49 -7.77
N GLY A 395 6.95 -37.43 -8.09
CA GLY A 395 7.54 -38.34 -7.09
C GLY A 395 8.36 -37.64 -6.00
N TRP A 396 8.91 -36.46 -6.26
CA TRP A 396 9.58 -35.65 -5.23
C TRP A 396 8.58 -35.16 -4.18
N TYR A 397 7.40 -34.70 -4.62
CA TYR A 397 6.36 -34.21 -3.71
C TYR A 397 5.83 -35.34 -2.82
N GLU A 398 5.57 -36.52 -3.39
CA GLU A 398 5.17 -37.71 -2.63
C GLU A 398 6.24 -38.10 -1.59
N ALA A 399 7.52 -38.14 -2.00
CA ALA A 399 8.64 -38.46 -1.11
C ALA A 399 8.83 -37.42 0.02
N ASN A 400 8.38 -36.18 -0.19
CA ASN A 400 8.50 -35.07 0.77
C ASN A 400 7.20 -34.77 1.54
N GLY A 401 6.23 -35.70 1.49
CA GLY A 401 5.02 -35.66 2.31
C GLY A 401 3.93 -34.72 1.82
N TYR A 402 3.98 -34.29 0.56
CA TYR A 402 2.89 -33.58 -0.08
C TYR A 402 1.80 -34.58 -0.48
N GLY A 403 0.55 -34.18 -0.31
CA GLY A 403 -0.61 -34.97 -0.73
C GLY A 403 -1.78 -34.09 -1.15
N SER A 404 -2.98 -34.65 -1.16
CA SER A 404 -4.22 -33.95 -1.50
C SER A 404 -5.15 -33.72 -0.30
N SER A 405 -4.77 -34.22 0.88
CA SER A 405 -5.61 -34.16 2.08
C SER A 405 -5.46 -32.81 2.78
N VAL A 406 -6.53 -32.01 2.75
CA VAL A 406 -6.64 -30.76 3.52
C VAL A 406 -6.65 -31.06 5.01
N LYS A 407 -5.81 -30.35 5.77
CA LYS A 407 -5.68 -30.46 7.23
C LYS A 407 -5.61 -29.08 7.85
N SER A 408 -6.11 -28.92 9.07
CA SER A 408 -6.08 -27.66 9.81
C SER A 408 -4.66 -27.14 10.08
N GLU A 409 -3.66 -28.02 10.18
CA GLU A 409 -2.29 -27.62 10.48
C GLU A 409 -1.27 -28.44 9.68
N ASN A 410 -0.13 -27.81 9.36
CA ASN A 410 1.05 -28.43 8.73
C ASN A 410 0.71 -29.20 7.44
N MET A 411 -0.29 -28.74 6.68
CA MET A 411 -0.64 -29.39 5.42
C MET A 411 0.40 -29.05 4.34
N LYS A 412 0.80 -30.07 3.59
CA LYS A 412 1.59 -29.95 2.37
C LYS A 412 0.75 -30.46 1.22
N LEU A 413 0.38 -29.58 0.29
CA LEU A 413 -0.51 -29.90 -0.82
C LEU A 413 0.22 -29.76 -2.16
N PHE A 414 0.09 -30.76 -3.00
CA PHE A 414 0.53 -30.71 -4.40
C PHE A 414 -0.60 -31.24 -5.31
N GLY A 415 -0.89 -30.52 -6.40
CA GLY A 415 -1.94 -30.90 -7.34
C GLY A 415 -2.04 -29.95 -8.52
N GLU A 416 -3.01 -30.21 -9.40
CA GLU A 416 -3.35 -29.30 -10.50
C GLU A 416 -4.09 -28.09 -9.94
N ASP A 417 -5.40 -28.19 -9.77
CA ASP A 417 -6.19 -27.21 -9.02
C ASP A 417 -6.33 -27.63 -7.56
N ILE A 418 -6.20 -26.67 -6.64
CA ILE A 418 -6.32 -26.91 -5.20
C ILE A 418 -7.43 -26.03 -4.62
N THR A 419 -8.41 -26.66 -3.99
CA THR A 419 -9.47 -25.96 -3.26
C THR A 419 -9.40 -26.29 -1.77
N ILE A 420 -9.37 -25.25 -0.94
CA ILE A 420 -9.44 -25.33 0.51
C ILE A 420 -10.75 -24.71 0.95
N SER A 421 -11.57 -25.52 1.62
CA SER A 421 -12.84 -25.08 2.19
C SER A 421 -12.92 -25.49 3.65
N PRO A 422 -13.70 -24.77 4.47
CA PRO A 422 -14.04 -25.22 5.81
C PRO A 422 -14.68 -26.61 5.78
N TYR A 423 -14.42 -27.42 6.81
CA TYR A 423 -14.94 -28.78 6.92
C TYR A 423 -15.26 -29.14 8.37
N LEU A 424 -16.03 -30.22 8.55
CA LEU A 424 -16.24 -30.83 9.87
C LEU A 424 -15.22 -31.94 10.08
N ASP A 425 -14.48 -31.90 11.19
CA ASP A 425 -13.57 -32.99 11.55
C ASP A 425 -14.33 -34.23 12.07
N GLU A 426 -13.60 -35.29 12.41
CA GLU A 426 -14.16 -36.54 12.95
C GLU A 426 -14.97 -36.35 14.25
N LYS A 427 -14.80 -35.21 14.92
CA LYS A 427 -15.51 -34.82 16.15
C LYS A 427 -16.63 -33.80 15.87
N TYR A 428 -17.01 -33.61 14.61
CA TYR A 428 -18.00 -32.63 14.15
C TYR A 428 -17.66 -31.18 14.54
N ARG A 429 -16.37 -30.87 14.71
CA ARG A 429 -15.93 -29.49 14.93
C ARG A 429 -15.76 -28.81 13.59
N TYR A 430 -16.31 -27.60 13.47
CA TYR A 430 -16.16 -26.79 12.28
C TYR A 430 -14.74 -26.20 12.22
N ILE A 431 -13.99 -26.61 11.21
CA ILE A 431 -12.63 -26.17 10.94
C ILE A 431 -12.69 -25.18 9.77
N ASN A 432 -12.34 -23.94 10.04
CA ASN A 432 -12.27 -22.84 9.06
C ASN A 432 -10.97 -22.03 9.20
N SER A 433 -10.03 -22.53 9.99
CA SER A 433 -8.73 -21.92 10.26
C SER A 433 -7.62 -22.91 9.95
N PHE A 434 -6.60 -22.43 9.25
CA PHE A 434 -5.53 -23.24 8.69
C PHE A 434 -4.17 -22.63 9.01
N SER A 435 -3.22 -23.42 9.48
CA SER A 435 -1.88 -22.93 9.86
C SER A 435 -0.74 -23.74 9.25
N LYS A 436 0.38 -23.07 8.98
CA LYS A 436 1.62 -23.67 8.46
C LYS A 436 1.40 -24.48 7.17
N ALA A 437 0.55 -23.97 6.27
CA ALA A 437 0.27 -24.63 5.00
C ALA A 437 1.40 -24.38 3.99
N VAL A 438 1.74 -25.40 3.21
CA VAL A 438 2.58 -25.27 2.03
C VAL A 438 1.80 -25.83 0.84
N ILE A 439 1.45 -24.97 -0.11
CA ILE A 439 0.57 -25.32 -1.23
C ILE A 439 1.30 -25.07 -2.54
N ILE A 440 1.38 -26.10 -3.38
CA ILE A 440 1.96 -26.06 -4.71
C ILE A 440 0.92 -26.54 -5.72
N ALA A 441 0.40 -25.63 -6.54
CA ALA A 441 -0.59 -25.94 -7.58
C ALA A 441 0.00 -25.70 -8.96
N THR A 442 -0.13 -26.65 -9.89
CA THR A 442 0.19 -26.39 -11.30
C THR A 442 -0.92 -25.62 -12.02
N GLY A 443 -2.13 -25.58 -11.45
CA GLY A 443 -3.27 -24.78 -11.87
C GLY A 443 -3.64 -23.73 -10.81
N ASP A 444 -4.93 -23.51 -10.62
CA ASP A 444 -5.45 -22.46 -9.73
C ASP A 444 -5.59 -22.93 -8.28
N VAL A 445 -5.45 -21.99 -7.35
CA VAL A 445 -5.71 -22.20 -5.92
C VAL A 445 -6.90 -21.37 -5.45
N TYR A 446 -7.87 -22.02 -4.82
CA TYR A 446 -9.03 -21.39 -4.21
C TYR A 446 -9.04 -21.66 -2.70
N ILE A 447 -8.89 -20.62 -1.89
CA ILE A 447 -8.92 -20.71 -0.42
C ILE A 447 -10.17 -20.00 0.07
N GLY A 448 -11.19 -20.78 0.41
CA GLY A 448 -12.53 -20.29 0.75
C GLY A 448 -13.37 -19.94 -0.48
N SER A 449 -14.59 -19.48 -0.22
CA SER A 449 -15.50 -18.91 -1.22
C SER A 449 -16.40 -17.85 -0.59
N GLN A 450 -17.20 -17.16 -1.40
CA GLN A 450 -18.19 -16.19 -0.90
C GLN A 450 -19.15 -16.78 0.15
N SER A 451 -19.48 -18.07 0.03
CA SER A 451 -20.35 -18.80 0.97
C SER A 451 -19.59 -19.59 2.04
N GLN A 452 -18.28 -19.74 1.89
CA GLN A 452 -17.44 -20.58 2.76
C GLN A 452 -16.20 -19.81 3.20
N TRP A 453 -16.42 -18.95 4.19
CA TRP A 453 -15.41 -18.03 4.70
C TRP A 453 -14.31 -18.75 5.49
N ILE A 454 -13.05 -18.44 5.17
CA ILE A 454 -11.87 -18.87 5.93
C ILE A 454 -11.58 -17.81 6.99
N GLU A 455 -11.57 -18.18 8.27
CA GLU A 455 -11.35 -17.21 9.34
C GLU A 455 -9.90 -16.74 9.37
N ARG A 456 -8.96 -17.69 9.42
CA ARG A 456 -7.51 -17.44 9.42
C ARG A 456 -6.80 -18.46 8.55
N PHE A 457 -5.90 -17.99 7.70
CA PHE A 457 -5.03 -18.84 6.90
C PHE A 457 -3.58 -18.42 7.11
N SER A 458 -2.69 -19.36 7.41
CA SER A 458 -1.25 -19.12 7.41
C SER A 458 -0.53 -20.17 6.57
N GLY A 459 0.29 -19.71 5.63
CA GLY A 459 0.96 -20.59 4.70
C GLY A 459 1.68 -19.88 3.55
N VAL A 460 2.44 -20.66 2.81
CA VAL A 460 3.00 -20.26 1.51
C VAL A 460 2.22 -20.93 0.39
N VAL A 461 1.85 -20.15 -0.61
CA VAL A 461 1.06 -20.62 -1.75
C VAL A 461 1.79 -20.29 -3.04
N PHE A 462 2.08 -21.34 -3.81
CA PHE A 462 2.71 -21.24 -5.11
C PHE A 462 1.77 -21.79 -6.18
N ALA A 463 1.50 -20.97 -7.19
CA ALA A 463 0.78 -21.34 -8.41
C ALA A 463 1.61 -20.92 -9.64
N PRO A 464 2.69 -21.65 -9.99
CA PRO A 464 3.62 -21.27 -11.06
C PRO A 464 2.99 -21.04 -12.44
N TYR A 465 1.82 -21.61 -12.69
CA TYR A 465 1.10 -21.46 -13.96
C TYR A 465 -0.37 -21.04 -13.79
N GLY A 466 -0.79 -20.74 -12.56
CA GLY A 466 -2.18 -20.43 -12.23
C GLY A 466 -2.32 -19.18 -11.41
N SER A 467 -3.51 -19.00 -10.86
CA SER A 467 -3.89 -17.89 -10.00
C SER A 467 -4.16 -18.34 -8.58
N VAL A 468 -4.16 -17.40 -7.63
CA VAL A 468 -4.56 -17.66 -6.25
C VAL A 468 -5.70 -16.73 -5.88
N THR A 469 -6.82 -17.32 -5.46
CA THR A 469 -7.99 -16.59 -4.96
C THR A 469 -8.22 -16.91 -3.49
N PHE A 470 -8.34 -15.87 -2.67
CA PHE A 470 -8.58 -15.97 -1.24
C PHE A 470 -9.88 -15.28 -0.82
N TYR A 471 -10.71 -16.01 -0.08
CA TYR A 471 -11.90 -15.52 0.60
C TYR A 471 -11.79 -15.81 2.10
N GLY A 472 -11.33 -14.82 2.87
CA GLY A 472 -11.20 -14.97 4.31
C GLY A 472 -10.86 -13.71 5.09
N GLY A 473 -10.78 -13.86 6.41
CA GLY A 473 -10.52 -12.75 7.34
C GLY A 473 -9.06 -12.36 7.42
N GLU A 474 -8.17 -13.35 7.53
CA GLU A 474 -6.75 -13.12 7.75
C GLU A 474 -5.91 -14.08 6.90
N PHE A 475 -4.92 -13.55 6.17
CA PHE A 475 -3.90 -14.34 5.48
C PHE A 475 -2.51 -13.95 6.02
N ASN A 476 -1.75 -14.95 6.46
CA ASN A 476 -0.43 -14.77 7.08
C ASN A 476 0.60 -15.63 6.32
N GLY A 477 1.38 -15.01 5.43
CA GLY A 477 2.18 -15.82 4.51
C GLY A 477 2.71 -15.07 3.29
N SER A 478 3.00 -15.85 2.25
CA SER A 478 3.41 -15.33 0.93
C SER A 478 2.66 -16.06 -0.18
N ILE A 479 2.33 -15.33 -1.26
CA ILE A 479 1.55 -15.83 -2.41
C ILE A 479 2.28 -15.50 -3.70
N ILE A 480 2.70 -16.53 -4.43
CA ILE A 480 3.39 -16.40 -5.71
C ILE A 480 2.55 -17.11 -6.77
N ALA A 481 1.94 -16.35 -7.67
CA ALA A 481 0.99 -16.87 -8.65
C ALA A 481 1.17 -16.20 -10.00
N LYS A 482 1.50 -16.96 -11.05
CA LYS A 482 1.80 -16.38 -12.36
C LYS A 482 0.63 -15.60 -12.94
N ASN A 483 -0.59 -16.12 -12.88
CA ASN A 483 -1.78 -15.53 -13.50
C ASN A 483 -2.54 -14.56 -12.58
N GLY A 484 -1.99 -14.28 -11.40
CA GLY A 484 -2.46 -13.22 -10.52
C GLY A 484 -2.92 -13.67 -9.13
N VAL A 485 -3.09 -12.66 -8.28
CA VAL A 485 -3.45 -12.80 -6.86
C VAL A 485 -4.71 -11.99 -6.58
N TYR A 486 -5.77 -12.69 -6.15
CA TYR A 486 -7.10 -12.14 -5.95
C TYR A 486 -7.56 -12.32 -4.51
N LEU A 487 -7.55 -11.24 -3.73
CA LEU A 487 -7.87 -11.19 -2.32
C LEU A 487 -9.23 -10.50 -2.17
N MET A 488 -10.29 -11.28 -2.33
CA MET A 488 -11.60 -10.77 -2.79
C MET A 488 -12.57 -10.40 -1.67
N SER A 489 -12.21 -10.74 -0.42
CA SER A 489 -13.05 -10.55 0.75
C SER A 489 -12.92 -9.15 1.33
N GLY A 490 -14.06 -8.50 1.59
CA GLY A 490 -14.10 -7.27 2.39
C GLY A 490 -13.66 -7.54 3.81
N GLY A 491 -12.87 -6.64 4.41
CA GLY A 491 -12.40 -6.82 5.79
C GLY A 491 -11.09 -7.61 5.93
N THR A 492 -10.59 -8.24 4.86
CA THR A 492 -9.38 -9.07 4.91
C THR A 492 -8.16 -8.29 5.36
N THR A 493 -7.36 -8.89 6.24
CA THR A 493 -6.00 -8.43 6.55
C THR A 493 -4.99 -9.43 6.03
N VAL A 494 -3.95 -8.96 5.35
CA VAL A 494 -2.87 -9.81 4.85
C VAL A 494 -1.58 -9.37 5.50
N ASN A 495 -0.85 -10.32 6.09
CA ASN A 495 0.43 -10.06 6.74
C ASN A 495 1.52 -10.90 6.08
N TYR A 496 2.63 -10.24 5.78
CA TYR A 496 3.82 -10.91 5.28
C TYR A 496 4.40 -11.83 6.35
N ILE A 497 4.73 -13.05 5.94
CA ILE A 497 5.62 -13.95 6.68
C ILE A 497 6.69 -14.43 5.68
N PRO A 498 7.99 -14.29 6.02
CA PRO A 498 9.08 -14.70 5.15
C PRO A 498 9.05 -16.21 4.92
N ILE A 499 9.47 -16.65 3.74
CA ILE A 499 9.46 -18.08 3.39
C ILE A 499 10.45 -18.90 4.24
N SER A 500 11.45 -18.26 4.86
CA SER A 500 12.37 -18.88 5.81
C SER A 500 11.67 -19.49 7.04
N ASP A 501 10.48 -18.99 7.38
CA ASP A 501 9.67 -19.54 8.48
C ASP A 501 9.00 -20.88 8.09
N PHE A 502 8.97 -21.20 6.78
CA PHE A 502 8.40 -22.42 6.23
C PHE A 502 9.46 -23.40 5.71
N PHE A 503 10.59 -22.89 5.24
CA PHE A 503 11.70 -23.68 4.71
C PHE A 503 13.01 -23.22 5.35
N ALA A 504 13.65 -24.11 6.10
CA ALA A 504 14.91 -23.81 6.76
C ALA A 504 16.12 -23.86 5.79
N GLN A 505 16.01 -24.64 4.72
CA GLN A 505 17.08 -24.88 3.75
C GLN A 505 16.50 -24.94 2.34
N GLU A 506 17.30 -24.51 1.36
CA GLU A 506 16.92 -24.52 -0.06
C GLU A 506 16.55 -25.91 -0.57
N LYS A 507 17.22 -26.97 -0.09
CA LYS A 507 16.90 -28.36 -0.48
C LYS A 507 15.46 -28.78 -0.15
N ASP A 508 14.84 -28.13 0.84
CA ASP A 508 13.47 -28.40 1.28
C ASP A 508 12.44 -27.56 0.49
N PHE A 509 12.92 -26.64 -0.36
CA PHE A 509 12.11 -25.76 -1.18
C PHE A 509 11.44 -26.54 -2.33
N PRO A 510 10.12 -26.36 -2.55
CA PRO A 510 9.35 -27.21 -3.45
C PRO A 510 9.41 -26.84 -4.94
N LEU A 511 10.16 -25.82 -5.34
CA LEU A 511 10.26 -25.37 -6.73
C LEU A 511 11.72 -25.42 -7.22
N GLU A 512 11.88 -25.32 -8.53
CA GLU A 512 13.15 -25.26 -9.26
C GLU A 512 13.23 -23.99 -10.12
#